data_AF-A0A1I7YN27-F1
#
_entry.id   AF-A0A1I7YN27-F1
#
_cell.length_a   1.000
_cell.length_b   1.000
_cell.length_c   1.000
_cell.angle_alpha   90.00
_cell.angle_beta   90.00
_cell.angle_gamma   90.00
#
_symmetry.space_group_name_H-M   'P 1'
#
loop_
_entity.id
_entity.type
_entity.pdbx_description
1 polymer ?
#
loop_
_entity_poly.entity_id
_entity_poly.type
_entity_poly.pdbx_seq_one_letter_code
_entity_poly.pdbx_strand_id
1 'polypeptide(L)'
;MFTSVLPIPMVFADFFVSFVNFLGGVQAYFSFAAIPVNIFIILLSLWKVPNCLVRTYVLQISIATLTAVTFSTVYFAIVYCDPQWLRPLNISLGHLPFIVDNFLSYLAVNVYYFQSTVTMALAYINYKRLFFFQNVSRKKSIYLPFSVGFGLSLAMALCQTFEMMQSKFQLSHAVGVALASVRAAVQILIVLVTVGFYVLTAIQSVSHAFQAQMGRIRQSRWNVYRSVLFYCFTPNLFFWLSIPDSVCSVGMSPTTSSVEGLSNFDLFCVHVYAVTQYMNPPRLFVISFTVLTAFEEYRRAVFELLRTPFSFCAGQGDKKSSSSTELTSEMSSSA
;
A
#
# COMPACT_ATOMS: atom_id res chain seq x y z
N MET A 1 -42.85 -28.63 -26.79
CA MET A 1 -42.45 -27.23 -26.58
C MET A 1 -42.22 -27.04 -25.09
N PHE A 2 -41.09 -27.52 -24.57
CA PHE A 2 -40.59 -27.20 -23.24
C PHE A 2 -39.12 -26.82 -23.45
N THR A 3 -38.84 -25.58 -23.11
CA THR A 3 -37.55 -24.90 -23.25
C THR A 3 -36.45 -25.65 -22.51
N SER A 4 -35.45 -26.10 -23.26
CA SER A 4 -34.14 -26.45 -22.75
C SER A 4 -33.49 -25.20 -22.15
N VAL A 5 -33.66 -25.01 -20.84
CA VAL A 5 -32.86 -24.05 -20.07
C VAL A 5 -31.43 -24.58 -20.11
N LEU A 6 -30.58 -23.91 -20.90
CA LEU A 6 -29.14 -24.17 -20.92
C LEU A 6 -28.61 -24.16 -19.47
N PRO A 7 -27.64 -25.03 -19.12
CA PRO A 7 -27.00 -24.97 -17.81
C PRO A 7 -26.14 -23.70 -17.73
N ILE A 8 -26.75 -22.62 -17.26
CA ILE A 8 -26.12 -21.38 -16.79
C ILE A 8 -24.84 -21.64 -15.94
N PRO A 9 -24.73 -22.71 -15.11
CA PRO A 9 -23.49 -22.94 -14.35
C PRO A 9 -22.23 -23.21 -15.19
N MET A 10 -22.31 -23.79 -16.39
CA MET A 10 -21.08 -24.14 -17.14
C MET A 10 -20.41 -22.91 -17.78
N VAL A 11 -21.19 -22.01 -18.39
CA VAL A 11 -20.66 -20.80 -19.04
C VAL A 11 -20.01 -19.86 -18.03
N PHE A 12 -20.58 -19.79 -16.81
CA PHE A 12 -20.02 -18.97 -15.74
C PHE A 12 -18.69 -19.55 -15.21
N ALA A 13 -18.58 -20.88 -15.10
CA ALA A 13 -17.37 -21.54 -14.64
C ALA A 13 -16.19 -21.31 -15.61
N ASP A 14 -16.42 -21.50 -16.91
CA ASP A 14 -15.38 -21.30 -17.94
C ASP A 14 -14.93 -19.84 -18.02
N PHE A 15 -15.88 -18.90 -17.95
CA PHE A 15 -15.58 -17.48 -17.88
C PHE A 15 -14.73 -17.15 -16.64
N PHE A 16 -15.09 -17.70 -15.47
CA PHE A 16 -14.37 -17.43 -14.24
C PHE A 16 -12.94 -18.00 -14.27
N VAL A 17 -12.74 -19.23 -14.75
CA VAL A 17 -11.40 -19.81 -14.91
C VAL A 17 -10.55 -18.97 -15.85
N SER A 18 -11.11 -18.54 -16.99
CA SER A 18 -10.43 -17.64 -17.93
C SER A 18 -10.08 -16.30 -17.27
N PHE A 19 -11.00 -15.73 -16.50
CA PHE A 19 -10.80 -14.49 -15.76
C PHE A 19 -9.70 -14.61 -14.69
N VAL A 20 -9.68 -15.69 -13.91
CA VAL A 20 -8.62 -15.97 -12.91
C VAL A 20 -7.26 -16.16 -13.58
N ASN A 21 -7.20 -16.88 -14.69
CA ASN A 21 -5.96 -17.05 -15.45
C ASN A 21 -5.46 -15.70 -16.01
N PHE A 22 -6.36 -14.87 -16.53
CA PHE A 22 -6.05 -13.50 -16.94
C PHE A 22 -5.51 -12.68 -15.77
N LEU A 23 -6.16 -12.72 -14.61
CA LEU A 23 -5.71 -12.05 -13.39
C LEU A 23 -4.33 -12.54 -12.94
N GLY A 24 -4.02 -13.83 -13.07
CA GLY A 24 -2.69 -14.38 -12.79
C GLY A 24 -1.61 -13.83 -13.72
N GLY A 25 -1.89 -13.70 -15.01
CA GLY A 25 -0.97 -13.06 -15.97
C GLY A 25 -0.75 -11.57 -15.65
N VAL A 26 -1.84 -10.86 -15.33
CA VAL A 26 -1.82 -9.46 -14.89
C VAL A 26 -1.00 -9.29 -13.60
N GLN A 27 -1.17 -10.19 -12.64
CA GLN A 27 -0.43 -10.19 -11.37
C GLN A 27 1.08 -10.21 -11.63
N ALA A 28 1.56 -11.16 -12.44
CA ALA A 28 2.99 -11.29 -12.74
C ALA A 28 3.54 -10.02 -13.39
N TYR A 29 2.84 -9.48 -14.40
CA TYR A 29 3.25 -8.25 -15.08
C TYR A 29 3.39 -7.07 -14.11
N PHE A 30 2.40 -6.86 -13.23
CA PHE A 30 2.46 -5.76 -12.26
C PHE A 30 3.52 -5.98 -11.17
N SER A 31 3.78 -7.22 -10.75
CA SER A 31 4.90 -7.52 -9.84
C SER A 31 6.25 -7.11 -10.45
N PHE A 32 6.51 -7.48 -11.72
CA PHE A 32 7.73 -7.07 -12.42
C PHE A 32 7.82 -5.56 -12.61
N ALA A 33 6.71 -4.90 -12.97
CA ALA A 33 6.66 -3.46 -13.14
C ALA A 33 6.85 -2.68 -11.81
N ALA A 34 6.41 -3.25 -10.69
CA ALA A 34 6.53 -2.63 -9.37
C ALA A 34 7.98 -2.55 -8.86
N ILE A 35 8.83 -3.52 -9.21
CA ILE A 35 10.23 -3.57 -8.76
C ILE A 35 11.01 -2.29 -9.15
N PRO A 36 11.16 -1.93 -10.45
CA PRO A 36 11.93 -0.74 -10.83
C PRO A 36 11.31 0.55 -10.30
N VAL A 37 9.98 0.63 -10.20
CA VAL A 37 9.29 1.81 -9.64
C VAL A 37 9.64 2.00 -8.16
N ASN A 38 9.59 0.95 -7.34
CA ASN A 38 9.93 1.06 -5.92
C ASN A 38 11.42 1.31 -5.69
N ILE A 39 12.31 0.68 -6.47
CA ILE A 39 13.75 1.00 -6.44
C ILE A 39 13.97 2.48 -6.75
N PHE A 40 13.33 2.99 -7.80
CA PHE A 40 13.44 4.39 -8.19
C PHE A 40 12.96 5.34 -7.10
N ILE A 41 11.81 5.04 -6.46
CA ILE A 41 11.29 5.83 -5.33
C ILE A 41 12.27 5.83 -4.15
N ILE A 42 12.85 4.68 -3.81
CA ILE A 42 13.86 4.57 -2.73
C ILE A 42 15.08 5.42 -3.06
N LEU A 43 15.61 5.35 -4.28
CA LEU A 43 16.75 6.16 -4.71
C LEU A 43 16.44 7.66 -4.64
N LEU A 44 15.28 8.09 -5.13
CA LEU A 44 14.83 9.49 -5.00
C LEU A 44 14.72 9.92 -3.54
N SER A 45 14.16 9.05 -2.69
CA SER A 45 14.02 9.28 -1.25
C SER A 45 15.37 9.50 -0.58
N LEU A 46 16.38 8.71 -0.96
CA LEU A 46 17.72 8.79 -0.36
C LEU A 46 18.53 9.99 -0.86
N TRP A 47 18.44 10.33 -2.16
CA TRP A 47 19.35 11.29 -2.78
C TRP A 47 18.79 12.69 -2.99
N LYS A 48 17.49 12.82 -3.26
CA LYS A 48 16.88 14.09 -3.72
C LYS A 48 15.83 14.63 -2.78
N VAL A 49 15.00 13.77 -2.19
CA VAL A 49 13.88 14.22 -1.36
C VAL A 49 14.39 14.60 0.05
N PRO A 50 14.11 15.81 0.54
CA PRO A 50 14.51 16.21 1.89
C PRO A 50 13.81 15.38 2.97
N ASN A 51 14.37 15.37 4.18
CA ASN A 51 13.75 14.69 5.33
C ASN A 51 12.43 15.37 5.73
N CYS A 52 11.31 14.81 5.26
CA CYS A 52 9.96 15.25 5.57
C CYS A 52 9.04 14.06 5.92
N LEU A 53 7.84 14.35 6.43
CA LEU A 53 6.83 13.33 6.77
C LEU A 53 6.53 12.41 5.59
N VAL A 54 6.36 12.99 4.40
CA VAL A 54 6.07 12.28 3.15
C VAL A 54 7.22 11.32 2.80
N ARG A 55 8.48 11.75 2.98
CA ARG A 55 9.64 10.88 2.72
C ARG A 55 9.61 9.64 3.62
N THR A 56 9.42 9.80 4.92
CA THR A 56 9.37 8.65 5.86
C THR A 56 8.24 7.68 5.50
N TYR A 57 7.05 8.23 5.23
CA TYR A 57 5.87 7.47 4.80
C TYR A 57 6.15 6.65 3.53
N VAL A 58 6.60 7.32 2.47
CA VAL A 58 6.84 6.71 1.17
C VAL A 58 7.96 5.68 1.23
N LEU A 59 9.03 5.95 1.98
CA LEU A 59 10.16 5.04 2.11
C LEU A 59 9.74 3.74 2.81
N GLN A 60 8.96 3.81 3.89
CA GLN A 60 8.47 2.61 4.58
C GLN A 60 7.59 1.74 3.70
N ILE A 61 6.65 2.36 2.96
CA ILE A 61 5.81 1.62 2.01
C ILE A 61 6.66 1.02 0.91
N SER A 62 7.55 1.80 0.29
CA SER A 62 8.34 1.33 -0.85
C SER A 62 9.29 0.18 -0.48
N ILE A 63 9.83 0.17 0.74
CA ILE A 63 10.65 -0.94 1.23
C ILE A 63 9.78 -2.18 1.45
N ALA A 64 8.62 -2.04 2.09
CA ALA A 64 7.72 -3.17 2.33
C ALA A 64 7.19 -3.77 1.03
N THR A 65 6.77 -2.93 0.07
CA THR A 65 6.32 -3.36 -1.25
C THR A 65 7.44 -3.99 -2.04
N LEU A 66 8.63 -3.38 -2.11
CA LEU A 66 9.78 -3.94 -2.81
C LEU A 66 10.15 -5.32 -2.27
N THR A 67 10.18 -5.48 -0.95
CA THR A 67 10.49 -6.76 -0.29
C THR A 67 9.47 -7.83 -0.69
N ALA A 68 8.17 -7.51 -0.63
CA ALA A 68 7.10 -8.42 -1.01
C ALA A 68 7.15 -8.81 -2.50
N VAL A 69 7.19 -7.83 -3.41
CA VAL A 69 7.17 -8.14 -4.85
C VAL A 69 8.44 -8.83 -5.32
N THR A 70 9.60 -8.51 -4.75
CA THR A 70 10.86 -9.19 -5.10
C THR A 70 10.82 -10.64 -4.64
N PHE A 71 10.40 -10.89 -3.40
CA PHE A 71 10.27 -12.26 -2.90
C PHE A 71 9.26 -13.06 -3.73
N SER A 72 8.08 -12.50 -4.00
CA SER A 72 7.05 -13.14 -4.81
C SER A 72 7.52 -13.46 -6.23
N THR A 73 8.24 -12.54 -6.85
CA THR A 73 8.81 -12.73 -8.20
C THR A 73 9.87 -13.83 -8.22
N VAL A 74 10.77 -13.84 -7.23
CA VAL A 74 11.80 -14.89 -7.11
C VAL A 74 11.15 -16.24 -6.83
N TYR A 75 10.17 -16.29 -5.93
CA TYR A 75 9.42 -17.50 -5.62
C TYR A 75 8.70 -18.05 -6.86
N PHE A 76 7.99 -17.19 -7.60
CA PHE A 76 7.32 -17.58 -8.84
C PHE A 76 8.30 -18.06 -9.90
N ALA A 77 9.43 -17.39 -10.08
CA ALA A 77 10.47 -17.80 -11.02
C ALA A 77 11.05 -19.17 -10.67
N ILE A 78 11.31 -19.45 -9.37
CA ILE A 78 11.81 -20.76 -8.92
C ILE A 78 10.77 -21.86 -9.19
N VAL A 79 9.51 -21.62 -8.80
CA VAL A 79 8.41 -22.58 -8.97
C VAL A 79 8.18 -22.90 -10.46
N TYR A 80 8.25 -21.89 -11.33
CA TYR A 80 7.96 -22.04 -12.76
C TYR A 80 9.14 -22.63 -13.55
N CYS A 81 10.37 -22.20 -13.26
CA CYS A 81 11.55 -22.64 -14.02
C CYS A 81 11.97 -24.07 -13.68
N ASP A 82 11.80 -24.52 -12.43
CA ASP A 82 12.10 -25.91 -12.08
C ASP A 82 11.21 -26.42 -10.95
N PRO A 83 10.03 -26.99 -11.28
CA PRO A 83 9.12 -27.56 -10.30
C PRO A 83 9.72 -28.78 -9.55
N GLN A 84 10.88 -29.30 -9.96
CA GLN A 84 11.56 -30.39 -9.26
C GLN A 84 12.34 -29.90 -8.02
N TRP A 85 12.71 -28.61 -7.92
CA TRP A 85 13.42 -28.07 -6.75
C TRP A 85 12.61 -28.10 -5.45
N LEU A 86 11.27 -28.09 -5.55
CA LEU A 86 10.38 -28.17 -4.39
C LEU A 86 10.11 -29.61 -3.93
N ARG A 87 10.47 -30.62 -4.73
CA ARG A 87 10.26 -32.03 -4.41
C ARG A 87 11.16 -32.58 -3.28
N PRO A 88 12.46 -32.25 -3.17
CA PRO A 88 13.33 -32.80 -2.12
C PRO A 88 13.22 -32.06 -0.78
N LEU A 89 12.63 -30.86 -0.74
CA LEU A 89 12.28 -30.19 0.51
C LEU A 89 11.09 -30.93 1.12
N ASN A 90 11.41 -31.85 2.03
CA ASN A 90 10.51 -32.59 2.92
C ASN A 90 9.20 -31.82 3.17
N ILE A 91 8.05 -32.49 3.11
CA ILE A 91 6.66 -31.96 3.10
C ILE A 91 6.41 -30.81 4.11
N SER A 92 7.19 -30.72 5.20
CA SER A 92 7.15 -29.63 6.17
C SER A 92 7.85 -28.32 5.74
N LEU A 93 9.03 -28.38 5.08
CA LEU A 93 9.78 -27.18 4.66
C LEU A 93 9.33 -26.60 3.31
N GLY A 94 8.75 -27.42 2.42
CA GLY A 94 8.29 -26.97 1.10
C GLY A 94 7.19 -25.89 1.16
N HIS A 95 6.50 -25.76 2.30
CA HIS A 95 5.49 -24.73 2.51
C HIS A 95 6.05 -23.39 3.02
N LEU A 96 7.28 -23.35 3.52
CA LEU A 96 7.86 -22.14 4.10
C LEU A 96 7.92 -20.98 3.09
N PRO A 97 8.40 -21.15 1.85
CA PRO A 97 8.42 -20.07 0.88
C PRO A 97 7.01 -19.52 0.57
N PHE A 98 6.02 -20.41 0.47
CA PHE A 98 4.62 -20.01 0.27
C PHE A 98 4.07 -19.20 1.46
N ILE A 99 4.38 -19.60 2.69
CA ILE A 99 3.97 -18.85 3.90
C ILE A 99 4.62 -17.47 3.90
N VAL A 100 5.92 -17.40 3.61
CA VAL A 100 6.69 -16.15 3.60
C VAL A 100 6.18 -15.22 2.51
N ASP A 101 5.86 -15.72 1.31
CA ASP A 101 5.31 -14.93 0.21
C ASP A 101 3.97 -14.28 0.59
N ASN A 102 3.05 -15.08 1.14
CA ASN A 102 1.76 -14.58 1.61
C ASN A 102 1.93 -13.59 2.76
N PHE A 103 2.77 -13.90 3.74
CA PHE A 103 3.05 -13.02 4.87
C PHE A 103 3.60 -11.66 4.41
N LEU A 104 4.59 -11.65 3.51
CA LEU A 104 5.16 -10.41 2.98
C LEU A 104 4.15 -9.62 2.17
N SER A 105 3.32 -10.30 1.37
CA SER A 105 2.24 -9.67 0.60
C SER A 105 1.21 -9.01 1.54
N TYR A 106 0.76 -9.72 2.58
CA TYR A 106 -0.14 -9.16 3.60
C TYR A 106 0.52 -8.02 4.36
N LEU A 107 1.81 -8.13 4.69
CA LEU A 107 2.56 -7.08 5.38
C LEU A 107 2.60 -5.82 4.52
N ALA A 108 2.95 -5.91 3.24
CA ALA A 108 3.02 -4.76 2.34
C ALA A 108 1.66 -4.04 2.22
N VAL A 109 0.57 -4.80 2.07
CA VAL A 109 -0.78 -4.25 1.99
C VAL A 109 -1.21 -3.59 3.32
N ASN A 110 -0.97 -4.25 4.46
CA ASN A 110 -1.32 -3.71 5.77
C ASN A 110 -0.46 -2.48 6.12
N VAL A 111 0.83 -2.49 5.80
CA VAL A 111 1.71 -1.32 5.97
C VAL A 111 1.14 -0.13 5.20
N TYR A 112 0.71 -0.31 3.95
CA TYR A 112 0.04 0.77 3.23
C TYR A 112 -1.20 1.29 3.97
N TYR A 113 -2.07 0.41 4.47
CA TYR A 113 -3.28 0.84 5.18
C TYR A 113 -2.99 1.69 6.40
N PHE A 114 -2.26 1.14 7.38
CA PHE A 114 -2.00 1.85 8.62
C PHE A 114 -1.21 3.12 8.38
N GLN A 115 -0.18 3.07 7.52
CA GLN A 115 0.64 4.24 7.25
C GLN A 115 -0.13 5.31 6.49
N SER A 116 -1.02 4.94 5.57
CA SER A 116 -1.84 5.91 4.84
C SER A 116 -2.82 6.62 5.77
N THR A 117 -3.48 5.89 6.67
CA THR A 117 -4.38 6.46 7.67
C THR A 117 -3.65 7.37 8.66
N VAL A 118 -2.47 6.96 9.15
CA VAL A 118 -1.61 7.81 9.99
C VAL A 118 -1.22 9.09 9.24
N THR A 119 -0.83 8.97 7.98
CA THR A 119 -0.43 10.11 7.14
C THR A 119 -1.59 11.07 6.89
N MET A 120 -2.79 10.57 6.62
CA MET A 120 -4.00 11.38 6.52
C MET A 120 -4.30 12.11 7.83
N ALA A 121 -4.23 11.41 8.97
CA ALA A 121 -4.48 11.99 10.27
C ALA A 121 -3.48 13.11 10.59
N LEU A 122 -2.19 12.87 10.35
CA LEU A 122 -1.14 13.88 10.56
C LEU A 122 -1.29 15.07 9.60
N ALA A 123 -1.65 14.83 8.33
CA ALA A 123 -1.91 15.90 7.37
C ALA A 123 -3.12 16.75 7.79
N TYR A 124 -4.19 16.11 8.29
CA TYR A 124 -5.36 16.79 8.83
C TYR A 124 -5.02 17.64 10.06
N ILE A 125 -4.25 17.08 10.99
CA ILE A 125 -3.78 17.77 12.19
C ILE A 125 -2.91 18.98 11.81
N ASN A 126 -2.02 18.84 10.83
CA ASN A 126 -1.22 19.97 10.33
C ASN A 126 -2.09 21.10 9.75
N TYR A 127 -3.14 20.73 9.03
CA TYR A 127 -4.10 21.68 8.48
C TYR A 127 -4.90 22.41 9.59
N LYS A 128 -5.44 21.69 10.58
CA LYS A 128 -6.31 22.26 11.62
C LYS A 128 -5.58 22.87 12.81
N ARG A 129 -4.52 22.23 13.31
CA ARG A 129 -3.83 22.56 14.57
C ARG A 129 -2.31 22.55 14.38
N LEU A 130 -1.78 23.60 13.74
CA LEU A 130 -0.36 23.72 13.42
C LEU A 130 0.56 23.60 14.64
N PHE A 131 0.25 24.27 15.75
CA PHE A 131 1.09 24.22 16.96
C PHE A 131 1.18 22.80 17.54
N PHE A 132 0.08 22.06 17.53
CA PHE A 132 0.08 20.66 17.94
C PHE A 132 0.90 19.80 16.98
N PHE A 133 0.73 19.98 15.67
CA PHE A 133 1.53 19.29 14.67
C PHE A 133 3.03 19.58 14.80
N GLN A 134 3.43 20.83 15.05
CA GLN A 134 4.83 21.20 15.26
C GLN A 134 5.42 20.51 16.50
N ASN A 135 4.63 20.38 17.56
CA ASN A 135 5.06 19.66 18.76
C ASN A 135 5.25 18.16 18.48
N VAL A 136 4.30 17.53 17.79
CA VAL A 136 4.36 16.10 17.39
C VAL A 136 5.45 15.85 16.33
N SER A 137 5.69 16.81 15.45
CA SER A 137 6.68 16.70 14.37
C SER A 137 8.11 16.99 14.82
N ARG A 138 8.36 17.22 16.12
CA ARG A 138 9.73 17.23 16.64
C ARG A 138 10.42 15.92 16.26
N LYS A 139 11.66 16.03 15.76
CA LYS A 139 12.41 14.98 15.02
C LYS A 139 12.27 13.55 15.53
N LYS A 140 12.18 13.31 16.85
CA LYS A 140 12.03 11.95 17.42
C LYS A 140 10.58 11.46 17.51
N SER A 141 9.62 12.36 17.73
CA SER A 141 8.21 12.02 17.94
C SER A 141 7.47 11.69 16.65
N ILE A 142 7.95 12.20 15.50
CA ILE A 142 7.32 11.89 14.20
C ILE A 142 7.42 10.40 13.86
N TYR A 143 8.49 9.72 14.25
CA TYR A 143 8.68 8.29 13.96
C TYR A 143 7.76 7.39 14.79
N LEU A 144 7.32 7.84 15.96
CA LEU A 144 6.47 7.06 16.86
C LEU A 144 5.17 6.56 16.20
N PRO A 145 4.31 7.42 15.59
CA PRO A 145 3.08 6.96 14.95
C PRO A 145 3.34 6.03 13.76
N PHE A 146 4.42 6.25 12.99
CA PHE A 146 4.80 5.35 11.91
C PHE A 146 5.27 3.98 12.45
N SER A 147 6.07 3.96 13.51
CA SER A 147 6.50 2.70 14.14
C SER A 147 5.33 1.92 14.72
N VAL A 148 4.37 2.60 15.36
CA VAL A 148 3.13 1.98 15.86
C VAL A 148 2.30 1.43 14.69
N GLY A 149 2.13 2.21 13.62
CA GLY A 149 1.43 1.76 12.42
C GLY A 149 2.08 0.52 11.78
N PHE A 150 3.41 0.47 11.76
CA PHE A 150 4.14 -0.69 11.25
C PHE A 150 3.96 -1.91 12.15
N GLY A 151 4.04 -1.73 13.48
CA GLY A 151 3.80 -2.81 14.45
C GLY A 151 2.39 -3.40 14.35
N LEU A 152 1.37 -2.55 14.19
CA LEU A 152 0.00 -3.00 13.95
C LEU A 152 -0.12 -3.75 12.61
N SER A 153 0.54 -3.25 11.56
CA SER A 153 0.56 -3.91 10.25
C SER A 153 1.17 -5.31 10.32
N LEU A 154 2.25 -5.47 11.09
CA LEU A 154 2.92 -6.73 11.34
C LEU A 154 2.00 -7.70 12.09
N ALA A 155 1.34 -7.24 13.16
CA ALA A 155 0.38 -8.06 13.90
C ALA A 155 -0.77 -8.52 12.99
N MET A 156 -1.30 -7.64 12.15
CA MET A 156 -2.36 -7.99 11.20
C MET A 156 -1.91 -9.01 10.14
N ALA A 157 -0.72 -8.84 9.59
CA ALA A 157 -0.15 -9.79 8.63
C ALA A 157 0.08 -11.18 9.26
N LEU A 158 0.53 -11.23 10.52
CA LEU A 158 0.65 -12.48 11.26
C LEU A 158 -0.71 -13.14 11.49
N CYS A 159 -1.72 -12.40 11.97
CA CYS A 159 -3.07 -12.93 12.14
C CYS A 159 -3.61 -13.56 10.85
N GLN A 160 -3.48 -12.86 9.72
CA GLN A 160 -3.94 -13.34 8.42
C GLN A 160 -3.15 -14.55 7.92
N THR A 161 -1.85 -14.62 8.22
CA THR A 161 -1.02 -15.78 7.88
C THR A 161 -1.39 -17.00 8.71
N PHE A 162 -1.68 -16.83 10.01
CA PHE A 162 -2.14 -17.91 10.88
C PHE A 162 -3.53 -18.43 10.49
N GLU A 163 -4.44 -17.52 10.11
CA GLU A 163 -5.76 -17.85 9.55
C GLU A 163 -5.63 -18.75 8.32
N MET A 164 -4.80 -18.33 7.35
CA MET A 164 -4.56 -19.10 6.12
C MET A 164 -3.94 -20.50 6.39
N MET A 165 -3.16 -20.62 7.45
CA MET A 165 -2.41 -21.83 7.79
C MET A 165 -3.08 -22.67 8.89
N GLN A 166 -4.31 -22.33 9.26
CA GLN A 166 -5.04 -22.96 10.37
C GLN A 166 -5.10 -24.48 10.25
N SER A 167 -5.39 -25.00 9.05
CA SER A 167 -5.48 -26.44 8.77
C SER A 167 -4.14 -27.17 8.95
N LYS A 168 -3.02 -26.48 8.71
CA LYS A 168 -1.67 -27.04 8.81
C LYS A 168 -1.12 -26.99 10.23
N PHE A 169 -1.42 -25.95 10.99
CA PHE A 169 -0.99 -25.81 12.38
C PHE A 169 -1.91 -26.47 13.40
N GLN A 170 -2.98 -27.15 12.95
CA GLN A 170 -3.98 -27.76 13.83
C GLN A 170 -4.57 -26.75 14.84
N LEU A 171 -4.67 -25.47 14.45
CA LEU A 171 -5.26 -24.44 15.29
C LEU A 171 -6.75 -24.75 15.51
N SER A 172 -7.23 -24.55 16.73
CA SER A 172 -8.64 -24.75 17.03
C SER A 172 -9.49 -23.78 16.20
N HIS A 173 -10.68 -24.25 15.79
CA HIS A 173 -11.59 -23.46 14.97
C HIS A 173 -11.94 -22.11 15.61
N ALA A 174 -12.17 -22.11 16.92
CA ALA A 174 -12.46 -20.90 17.69
C ALA A 174 -11.35 -19.84 17.57
N VAL A 175 -10.07 -20.27 17.52
CA VAL A 175 -8.94 -19.32 17.37
C VAL A 175 -8.89 -18.76 15.95
N GLY A 176 -9.12 -19.58 14.93
CA GLY A 176 -9.20 -19.10 13.54
C GLY A 176 -10.27 -18.03 13.34
N VAL A 177 -11.49 -18.32 13.82
CA VAL A 177 -12.61 -17.36 13.77
C VAL A 177 -12.32 -16.11 14.59
N ALA A 178 -11.70 -16.24 15.77
CA ALA A 178 -11.33 -15.09 16.58
C ALA A 178 -10.30 -14.19 15.87
N LEU A 179 -9.27 -14.76 15.24
CA LEU A 179 -8.27 -14.01 14.47
C LEU A 179 -8.90 -13.32 13.25
N ALA A 180 -9.74 -14.03 12.49
CA ALA A 180 -10.48 -13.47 11.37
C ALA A 180 -11.41 -12.31 11.82
N SER A 181 -12.09 -12.47 12.95
CA SER A 181 -12.98 -11.45 13.52
C SER A 181 -12.22 -10.20 13.96
N VAL A 182 -11.09 -10.37 14.65
CA VAL A 182 -10.20 -9.26 15.02
C VAL A 182 -9.71 -8.54 13.76
N ARG A 183 -9.33 -9.29 12.72
CA ARG A 183 -8.90 -8.72 11.44
C ARG A 183 -9.99 -7.92 10.75
N ALA A 184 -11.17 -8.50 10.59
CA ALA A 184 -12.31 -7.83 9.99
C ALA A 184 -12.66 -6.55 10.77
N ALA A 185 -12.70 -6.62 12.11
CA ALA A 185 -13.00 -5.45 12.94
C ALA A 185 -11.97 -4.32 12.77
N VAL A 186 -10.67 -4.64 12.77
CA VAL A 186 -9.60 -3.66 12.58
C VAL A 186 -9.63 -3.07 11.16
N GLN A 187 -9.84 -3.90 10.13
CA GLN A 187 -9.94 -3.41 8.76
C GLN A 187 -11.16 -2.49 8.58
N ILE A 188 -12.34 -2.86 9.10
CA ILE A 188 -13.54 -2.02 9.08
C ILE A 188 -13.30 -0.71 9.81
N LEU A 189 -12.64 -0.73 10.97
CA LEU A 189 -12.29 0.49 11.70
C LEU A 189 -11.42 1.42 10.85
N ILE A 190 -10.40 0.88 10.16
CA ILE A 190 -9.54 1.65 9.25
C ILE A 190 -10.35 2.23 8.08
N VAL A 191 -11.28 1.45 7.49
CA VAL A 191 -12.21 1.95 6.46
C VAL A 191 -12.98 3.15 7.00
N LEU A 192 -13.62 3.00 8.16
CA LEU A 192 -14.47 4.04 8.75
C LEU A 192 -13.69 5.32 9.04
N VAL A 193 -12.47 5.19 9.60
CA VAL A 193 -11.59 6.34 9.86
C VAL A 193 -11.20 7.03 8.54
N THR A 194 -10.82 6.25 7.53
CA THR A 194 -10.41 6.77 6.21
C THR A 194 -11.56 7.47 5.49
N VAL A 195 -12.75 6.85 5.48
CA VAL A 195 -14.00 7.46 4.96
C VAL A 195 -14.34 8.73 5.72
N GLY A 196 -14.18 8.72 7.04
CA GLY A 196 -14.35 9.91 7.89
C GLY A 196 -13.46 11.07 7.45
N PHE A 197 -12.18 10.82 7.17
CA PHE A 197 -11.28 11.85 6.62
C PHE A 197 -11.72 12.35 5.25
N TYR A 198 -12.20 11.48 4.35
CA TYR A 198 -12.74 11.93 3.06
C TYR A 198 -13.98 12.83 3.22
N VAL A 199 -14.92 12.46 4.09
CA VAL A 199 -16.10 13.27 4.38
C VAL A 199 -15.71 14.62 4.98
N LEU A 200 -14.82 14.64 5.97
CA LEU A 200 -14.31 15.89 6.56
C LEU A 200 -13.65 16.79 5.53
N THR A 201 -12.97 16.21 4.55
CA THR A 201 -12.34 16.94 3.45
C THR A 201 -13.38 17.52 2.50
N ALA A 202 -14.39 16.73 2.13
CA ALA A 202 -15.48 17.20 1.28
C ALA A 202 -16.17 18.41 1.93
N ILE A 203 -16.54 18.31 3.21
CA ILE A 203 -17.12 19.41 3.99
C ILE A 203 -16.20 20.65 3.96
N GLN A 204 -14.91 20.46 4.18
CA GLN A 204 -13.95 21.57 4.20
C GLN A 204 -13.74 22.19 2.83
N SER A 205 -13.72 21.39 1.77
CA SER A 205 -13.59 21.88 0.39
C SER A 205 -14.76 22.77 -0.01
N VAL A 206 -15.97 22.40 0.44
CA VAL A 206 -17.17 23.23 0.26
C VAL A 206 -17.04 24.52 1.06
N SER A 207 -16.66 24.43 2.34
CA SER A 207 -16.46 25.63 3.18
C SER A 207 -15.42 26.60 2.61
N HIS A 208 -14.39 26.07 1.93
CA HIS A 208 -13.35 26.86 1.28
C HIS A 208 -13.81 27.50 -0.02
N ALA A 209 -14.68 26.83 -0.78
CA ALA A 209 -15.28 27.43 -1.98
C ALA A 209 -16.11 28.68 -1.63
N PHE A 210 -16.71 28.71 -0.43
CA PHE A 210 -17.48 29.85 0.06
C PHE A 210 -16.65 30.93 0.78
N GLN A 211 -15.43 30.64 1.23
CA GLN A 211 -14.56 31.62 1.91
C GLN A 211 -13.60 32.29 0.91
N ALA A 212 -13.98 33.47 0.42
CA ALA A 212 -13.35 34.15 -0.73
C ALA A 212 -11.87 34.56 -0.56
N GLN A 213 -11.29 34.59 0.65
CA GLN A 213 -9.88 34.91 0.84
C GLN A 213 -9.28 34.14 2.02
N MET A 214 -8.47 33.12 1.73
CA MET A 214 -7.59 32.52 2.71
C MET A 214 -6.19 33.16 2.66
N GLY A 215 -5.62 33.41 3.83
CA GLY A 215 -4.20 33.77 3.93
C GLY A 215 -3.29 32.70 3.30
N ARG A 216 -2.20 33.15 2.67
CA ARG A 216 -1.22 32.32 1.92
C ARG A 216 -0.77 31.06 2.66
N ILE A 217 -0.57 31.17 3.98
CA ILE A 217 -0.14 30.07 4.86
C ILE A 217 -1.22 28.99 5.02
N ARG A 218 -2.50 29.39 5.09
CA ARG A 218 -3.61 28.43 5.20
C ARG A 218 -3.86 27.73 3.86
N GLN A 219 -3.71 28.45 2.75
CA GLN A 219 -3.83 27.88 1.40
C GLN A 219 -2.76 26.82 1.11
N SER A 220 -1.50 27.11 1.44
CA SER A 220 -0.40 26.14 1.28
C SER A 220 -0.66 24.84 2.05
N ARG A 221 -1.11 24.93 3.31
CA ARG A 221 -1.45 23.76 4.13
C ARG A 221 -2.65 22.98 3.60
N TRP A 222 -3.66 23.68 3.09
CA TRP A 222 -4.81 23.05 2.44
C TRP A 222 -4.38 22.25 1.21
N ASN A 223 -3.46 22.80 0.40
CA ASN A 223 -2.95 22.10 -0.79
C ASN A 223 -2.22 20.80 -0.41
N VAL A 224 -1.39 20.81 0.64
CA VAL A 224 -0.71 19.60 1.15
C VAL A 224 -1.72 18.56 1.65
N TYR A 225 -2.74 18.97 2.40
CA TYR A 225 -3.78 18.05 2.87
C TYR A 225 -4.56 17.43 1.70
N ARG A 226 -4.94 18.25 0.71
CA ARG A 226 -5.62 17.80 -0.50
C ARG A 226 -4.78 16.83 -1.33
N SER A 227 -3.47 17.08 -1.48
CA SER A 227 -2.60 16.20 -2.24
C SER A 227 -2.44 14.83 -1.57
N VAL A 228 -2.31 14.79 -0.24
CA VAL A 228 -2.26 13.55 0.55
C VAL A 228 -3.53 12.72 0.35
N LEU A 229 -4.70 13.36 0.35
CA LEU A 229 -5.96 12.64 0.18
C LEU A 229 -6.18 12.16 -1.24
N PHE A 230 -5.82 12.97 -2.24
CA PHE A 230 -5.91 12.54 -3.63
C PHE A 230 -4.97 11.35 -3.89
N TYR A 231 -3.75 11.41 -3.34
CA TYR A 231 -2.81 10.31 -3.37
C TYR A 231 -3.39 9.02 -2.78
N CYS A 232 -4.01 9.11 -1.61
CA CYS A 232 -4.57 7.96 -0.93
C CYS A 232 -5.91 7.49 -1.53
N PHE A 233 -6.63 8.32 -2.27
CA PHE A 233 -7.93 7.97 -2.84
C PHE A 233 -7.82 6.82 -3.83
N THR A 234 -6.94 6.94 -4.82
CA THR A 234 -6.81 5.96 -5.90
C THR A 234 -6.46 4.56 -5.38
N PRO A 235 -5.45 4.36 -4.51
CA PRO A 235 -5.16 3.02 -4.01
C PRO A 235 -6.13 2.54 -2.93
N ASN A 236 -6.86 3.45 -2.27
CA ASN A 236 -7.96 3.08 -1.37
C ASN A 236 -9.22 2.64 -2.12
N LEU A 237 -9.38 2.92 -3.42
CA LEU A 237 -10.47 2.31 -4.21
C LEU A 237 -10.33 0.78 -4.27
N PHE A 238 -9.09 0.27 -4.39
CA PHE A 238 -8.82 -1.16 -4.32
C PHE A 238 -9.06 -1.76 -2.94
N PHE A 239 -9.16 -0.94 -1.88
CA PHE A 239 -9.49 -1.43 -0.54
C PHE A 239 -10.92 -1.96 -0.45
N TRP A 240 -11.85 -1.39 -1.22
CA TRP A 240 -13.23 -1.86 -1.23
C TRP A 240 -13.34 -3.31 -1.70
N LEU A 241 -12.38 -3.79 -2.49
CA LEU A 241 -12.29 -5.19 -2.92
C LEU A 241 -11.95 -6.15 -1.76
N SER A 242 -11.32 -5.68 -0.68
CA SER A 242 -10.99 -6.53 0.47
C SER A 242 -12.07 -6.55 1.57
N ILE A 243 -13.16 -5.77 1.42
CA ILE A 243 -14.29 -5.85 2.37
C ILE A 243 -15.01 -7.20 2.23
N PRO A 244 -15.37 -7.67 1.01
CA PRO A 244 -15.90 -9.02 0.84
C PRO A 244 -14.97 -10.11 1.38
N ASP A 245 -13.66 -9.98 1.22
CA ASP A 245 -12.67 -10.91 1.78
C ASP A 245 -12.76 -11.00 3.32
N SER A 246 -12.84 -9.86 4.00
CA SER A 246 -13.03 -9.83 5.45
C SER A 246 -14.35 -10.49 5.87
N VAL A 247 -15.46 -10.23 5.18
CA VAL A 247 -16.75 -10.87 5.49
C VAL A 247 -16.66 -12.38 5.28
N CYS A 248 -16.04 -12.80 4.19
CA CYS A 248 -15.84 -14.20 3.87
C CYS A 248 -14.98 -14.94 4.88
N SER A 249 -13.90 -14.32 5.37
CA SER A 249 -13.05 -14.94 6.40
C SER A 249 -13.76 -15.25 7.71
N VAL A 250 -14.79 -14.46 8.06
CA VAL A 250 -15.57 -14.67 9.28
C VAL A 250 -16.72 -15.65 9.04
N GLY A 251 -17.31 -15.63 7.84
CA GLY A 251 -18.51 -16.40 7.53
C GLY A 251 -18.26 -17.80 6.97
N MET A 252 -17.08 -18.10 6.44
CA MET A 252 -16.81 -19.37 5.76
C MET A 252 -16.78 -20.52 6.78
N SER A 253 -17.57 -21.57 6.53
CA SER A 253 -17.65 -22.72 7.44
C SER A 253 -16.46 -23.65 7.22
N PRO A 254 -15.80 -24.15 8.28
CA PRO A 254 -14.61 -25.01 8.17
C PRO A 254 -14.93 -26.45 7.74
N THR A 255 -16.21 -26.79 7.49
CA THR A 255 -16.71 -28.16 7.60
C THR A 255 -16.71 -29.01 6.33
N THR A 256 -16.27 -28.52 5.18
CA THR A 256 -16.41 -29.28 3.92
C THR A 256 -15.07 -29.50 3.23
N SER A 257 -14.40 -30.58 3.63
CA SER A 257 -13.26 -31.16 2.91
C SER A 257 -13.66 -31.88 1.61
N SER A 258 -14.97 -32.04 1.34
CA SER A 258 -15.50 -32.57 0.09
C SER A 258 -16.16 -31.48 -0.73
N VAL A 259 -15.76 -31.38 -2.01
CA VAL A 259 -16.32 -30.45 -3.01
C VAL A 259 -17.82 -30.62 -3.18
N GLU A 260 -18.35 -31.82 -2.89
CA GLU A 260 -19.77 -32.18 -3.01
C GLU A 260 -20.68 -31.54 -1.95
N GLY A 261 -20.13 -30.86 -0.94
CA GLY A 261 -20.91 -30.22 0.15
C GLY A 261 -20.73 -28.71 0.29
N LEU A 262 -19.95 -28.04 -0.57
CA LEU A 262 -19.74 -26.59 -0.41
C LEU A 262 -21.05 -25.82 -0.61
N SER A 263 -21.37 -24.94 0.33
CA SER A 263 -22.47 -24.01 0.15
C SER A 263 -22.12 -23.02 -0.98
N ASN A 264 -23.15 -22.47 -1.64
CA ASN A 264 -22.94 -21.40 -2.63
C ASN A 264 -22.17 -20.20 -2.05
N PHE A 265 -22.27 -19.99 -0.73
CA PHE A 265 -21.55 -18.95 -0.01
C PHE A 265 -20.04 -19.26 0.11
N ASP A 266 -19.67 -20.50 0.45
CA ASP A 266 -18.27 -20.90 0.52
C ASP A 266 -17.60 -20.81 -0.85
N LEU A 267 -18.32 -21.21 -1.91
CA LEU A 267 -17.86 -21.07 -3.28
C LEU A 267 -17.59 -19.59 -3.63
N PHE A 268 -18.54 -18.70 -3.35
CA PHE A 268 -18.38 -17.26 -3.53
C PHE A 268 -17.14 -16.72 -2.79
N CYS A 269 -16.93 -17.16 -1.55
CA CYS A 269 -15.80 -16.73 -0.74
C CYS A 269 -14.44 -17.18 -1.27
N VAL A 270 -14.33 -18.40 -1.80
CA VAL A 270 -13.11 -18.85 -2.49
C VAL A 270 -12.79 -17.95 -3.69
N HIS A 271 -13.82 -17.55 -4.45
CA HIS A 271 -13.64 -16.69 -5.61
C HIS A 271 -13.20 -15.28 -5.21
N VAL A 272 -13.83 -14.71 -4.18
CA VAL A 272 -13.46 -13.40 -3.61
C VAL A 272 -12.03 -13.41 -3.09
N TYR A 273 -11.64 -14.46 -2.37
CA TYR A 273 -10.28 -14.61 -1.85
C TYR A 273 -9.27 -14.65 -3.00
N ALA A 274 -9.52 -15.48 -4.02
CA ALA A 274 -8.66 -15.58 -5.19
C ALA A 274 -8.51 -14.21 -5.89
N VAL A 275 -9.61 -13.54 -6.21
CA VAL A 275 -9.58 -12.21 -6.85
C VAL A 275 -8.81 -11.20 -6.00
N THR A 276 -9.01 -11.19 -4.68
CA THR A 276 -8.29 -10.30 -3.76
C THR A 276 -6.79 -10.53 -3.80
N GLN A 277 -6.35 -11.80 -3.81
CA GLN A 277 -4.94 -12.16 -3.92
C GLN A 277 -4.32 -11.71 -5.24
N TYR A 278 -4.98 -12.00 -6.37
CA TYR A 278 -4.47 -11.60 -7.69
C TYR A 278 -4.44 -10.08 -7.87
N MET A 279 -5.32 -9.34 -7.20
CA MET A 279 -5.36 -7.87 -7.23
C MET A 279 -4.32 -7.20 -6.34
N ASN A 280 -3.60 -7.93 -5.48
CA ASN A 280 -2.60 -7.35 -4.58
C ASN A 280 -1.43 -6.69 -5.34
N PRO A 281 -0.73 -7.34 -6.30
CA PRO A 281 0.35 -6.68 -7.04
C PRO A 281 -0.06 -5.50 -7.91
N PRO A 282 -1.16 -5.55 -8.70
CA PRO A 282 -1.68 -4.37 -9.40
C PRO A 282 -1.91 -3.19 -8.45
N ARG A 283 -2.48 -3.49 -7.27
CA ARG A 283 -2.68 -2.48 -6.23
C ARG A 283 -1.36 -1.93 -5.68
N LEU A 284 -0.39 -2.78 -5.33
CA LEU A 284 0.93 -2.33 -4.84
C LEU A 284 1.64 -1.48 -5.90
N PHE A 285 1.51 -1.83 -7.17
CA PHE A 285 2.01 -1.01 -8.28
C PHE A 285 1.33 0.35 -8.33
N VAL A 286 -0.01 0.40 -8.25
CA VAL A 286 -0.75 1.67 -8.23
C VAL A 286 -0.33 2.53 -7.04
N ILE A 287 -0.15 1.94 -5.85
CA ILE A 287 0.36 2.65 -4.66
C ILE A 287 1.71 3.30 -4.97
N SER A 288 2.66 2.55 -5.52
CA SER A 288 3.99 3.07 -5.84
C SER A 288 3.93 4.13 -6.94
N PHE A 289 3.14 3.92 -7.99
CA PHE A 289 3.04 4.86 -9.09
C PHE A 289 2.38 6.18 -8.68
N THR A 290 1.36 6.14 -7.82
CA THR A 290 0.70 7.36 -7.34
C THR A 290 1.63 8.23 -6.50
N VAL A 291 2.69 7.67 -5.89
CA VAL A 291 3.67 8.45 -5.11
C VAL A 291 4.34 9.48 -6.00
N LEU A 292 4.75 9.02 -7.19
CA LEU A 292 5.48 9.83 -8.17
C LEU A 292 4.61 10.94 -8.76
N THR A 293 3.29 10.76 -8.81
CA THR A 293 2.36 11.72 -9.43
C THR A 293 1.70 12.65 -8.42
N ALA A 294 1.46 12.20 -7.19
CA ALA A 294 0.67 12.96 -6.23
C ALA A 294 1.53 13.82 -5.28
N PHE A 295 2.71 13.35 -4.87
CA PHE A 295 3.57 14.11 -3.97
C PHE A 295 4.42 15.11 -4.74
N GLU A 296 4.33 16.38 -4.35
CA GLU A 296 5.03 17.47 -5.03
C GLU A 296 6.55 17.33 -4.95
N GLU A 297 7.06 16.87 -3.82
CA GLU A 297 8.48 16.66 -3.58
C GLU A 297 9.06 15.60 -4.53
N TYR A 298 8.31 14.51 -4.75
CA TYR A 298 8.71 13.46 -5.69
C TYR A 298 8.60 13.91 -7.13
N ARG A 299 7.51 14.61 -7.51
CA ARG A 299 7.39 15.19 -8.86
C ARG A 299 8.55 16.12 -9.19
N ARG A 300 8.88 17.05 -8.29
CA ARG A 300 10.00 17.99 -8.47
C ARG A 300 11.32 17.23 -8.60
N ALA A 301 11.57 16.24 -7.74
CA ALA A 301 12.78 15.42 -7.83
C ALA A 301 12.89 14.66 -9.16
N VAL A 302 11.77 14.13 -9.67
CA VAL A 302 11.72 13.49 -11.00
C VAL A 302 12.01 14.49 -12.11
N PHE A 303 11.38 15.68 -12.10
CA PHE A 303 11.63 16.71 -13.10
C PHE A 303 13.08 17.21 -13.11
N GLU A 304 13.67 17.40 -11.94
CA GLU A 304 15.09 17.75 -11.82
C GLU A 304 15.98 16.66 -12.42
N LEU A 305 15.70 15.39 -12.09
CA LEU A 305 16.45 14.28 -12.64
C LEU A 305 16.32 14.19 -14.16
N LEU A 306 15.13 14.43 -14.72
CA LEU A 306 14.90 14.43 -16.19
C LEU A 306 15.50 15.65 -16.90
N ARG A 307 15.70 16.77 -16.19
CA ARG A 307 16.32 17.98 -16.75
C ARG A 307 17.85 17.90 -16.77
N THR A 308 18.45 17.20 -15.82
CA THR A 308 19.92 17.06 -15.68
C THR A 308 20.63 16.26 -16.81
N PRO A 309 20.06 15.21 -17.45
CA PRO A 309 20.75 14.50 -18.53
C PRO A 309 21.03 15.39 -19.75
N PHE A 310 20.26 16.47 -19.95
CA PHE A 310 20.51 17.42 -21.03
C PHE A 310 21.59 18.48 -20.68
N SER A 311 21.94 18.67 -19.41
CA SER A 311 23.01 19.60 -19.02
C SER A 311 24.38 18.91 -18.91
N PHE A 312 24.43 17.61 -18.65
CA PHE A 312 25.70 16.88 -18.55
C PHE A 312 26.40 16.70 -19.92
N CYS A 313 25.64 16.70 -21.02
CA CYS A 313 26.20 16.77 -22.38
C CYS A 313 26.44 18.19 -22.89
N ALA A 314 26.00 19.24 -22.18
CA ALA A 314 26.01 20.63 -22.66
C ALA A 314 26.94 21.57 -21.85
N GLY A 315 27.66 21.08 -20.83
CA GLY A 315 28.34 21.98 -19.89
C GLY A 315 29.48 21.35 -19.11
N GLN A 316 30.48 20.82 -19.82
CA GLN A 316 31.82 20.60 -19.25
C GLN A 316 32.88 21.55 -19.87
N GLY A 317 32.44 22.69 -20.41
CA GLY A 317 33.28 23.84 -20.73
C GLY A 317 33.04 24.94 -19.69
N ASP A 318 34.08 25.23 -18.92
CA ASP A 318 34.24 26.41 -18.06
C ASP A 318 33.32 26.58 -16.84
N LYS A 319 33.86 26.22 -15.68
CA LYS A 319 33.91 27.15 -14.53
C LYS A 319 35.06 26.80 -13.58
N LYS A 320 36.23 27.27 -14.00
CA LYS A 320 37.41 27.48 -13.17
C LYS A 320 37.17 28.77 -12.36
N SER A 321 37.45 28.72 -11.06
CA SER A 321 37.94 29.83 -10.23
C SER A 321 37.11 31.13 -10.16
N SER A 322 36.40 31.32 -9.04
CA SER A 322 36.36 32.58 -8.29
C SER A 322 35.82 32.24 -6.89
N SER A 323 36.67 31.98 -5.89
CA SER A 323 37.31 33.00 -5.04
C SER A 323 36.24 33.94 -4.45
N SER A 324 35.75 33.70 -3.23
CA SER A 324 36.35 34.09 -1.95
C SER A 324 36.51 35.60 -1.80
N THR A 325 35.45 36.35 -1.46
CA THR A 325 35.51 37.56 -0.63
C THR A 325 34.09 37.98 -0.22
N GLU A 326 33.96 38.57 0.98
CA GLU A 326 32.84 39.43 1.45
C GLU A 326 31.53 38.71 1.85
N LEU A 327 30.92 38.89 3.04
CA LEU A 327 30.90 40.00 3.99
C LEU A 327 30.62 39.45 5.41
N THR A 328 31.58 39.59 6.33
CA THR A 328 31.34 39.68 7.78
C THR A 328 31.36 41.15 8.14
N SER A 329 30.19 41.77 8.21
CA SER A 329 30.01 43.13 8.74
C SER A 329 28.52 43.40 8.86
N GLU A 330 28.04 43.48 10.10
CA GLU A 330 26.84 44.19 10.59
C GLU A 330 26.07 43.35 11.62
N MET A 331 26.52 43.40 12.88
CA MET A 331 25.64 43.31 14.05
C MET A 331 26.34 43.98 15.25
N SER A 332 26.47 45.30 15.17
CA SER A 332 26.61 46.18 16.34
C SER A 332 25.87 47.49 16.05
N SER A 333 24.62 47.58 16.50
CA SER A 333 23.74 48.76 16.57
C SER A 333 22.31 48.23 16.51
N SER A 334 21.62 47.99 17.63
CA SER A 334 20.73 48.97 18.28
C SER A 334 20.16 48.25 19.53
N ALA A 335 20.35 48.79 20.73
CA ALA A 335 19.33 49.50 21.51
C ALA A 335 18.28 48.57 22.15
#